data_AF-A0A4S8PN83-F1
#
_entry.id   AF-A0A4S8PN83-F1
#
_cell.length_a   1.000
_cell.length_b   1.000
_cell.length_c   1.000
_cell.angle_alpha   90.00
_cell.angle_beta   90.00
_cell.angle_gamma   90.00
#
_symmetry.space_group_name_H-M   'P 1'
#
loop_
_entity.id
_entity.type
_entity.pdbx_description
1 polymer ?
#
loop_
_entity_poly.entity_id
_entity_poly.type
_entity_poly.pdbx_seq_one_letter_code
_entity_poly.pdbx_strand_id
1 'polypeptide(L)'
;MTGGREGRARPFRAYADRERALASPRPLRVSEPMRLLDEQVTARVRGPRGGSAIPDRKPIPAFQEPDLVPGPGEGLLSLLVDGGATAPVAAVDGVPLTVGCGQLDLVLRAGPHTVEVQGVRTVDPVAVHIVPGGSHRLQYYEDDAVGHRVLGALPDTYAFTPTNAGCLWWLVLVSLLCGLPYAAVAWLQPPLLVSAITSGAISLALIAICVPAHRRSKARHRRALAAQRRAAPSEPVPHHGDAFLLGADPIALPPIPPGHAAIDLHLDCARHLWAGRRALPEGGFLARAWTNPPRVRIDGVERPASWGHWRYLVPPGAHQITILVDGRPANLGVPARHTGGTEEHADLTVDAPAGAAVRVDAEAHVYAIWRPASGEVESFRPRLLLEPVP
;
A
#
# COMPACT_ATOMS: atom_id res chain seq x y z
N MET A 1 32.98 -51.25 -8.08
CA MET A 1 31.70 -51.34 -8.82
C MET A 1 30.76 -52.11 -7.90
N THR A 2 29.86 -51.49 -7.15
CA THR A 2 28.56 -50.95 -7.61
C THR A 2 28.06 -49.87 -6.63
N GLY A 3 27.74 -48.69 -7.14
CA GLY A 3 27.20 -47.57 -6.37
C GLY A 3 25.69 -47.72 -6.11
N GLY A 4 25.29 -47.53 -4.86
CA GLY A 4 23.89 -47.40 -4.44
C GLY A 4 23.35 -46.01 -4.76
N ARG A 5 22.25 -45.96 -5.53
CA ARG A 5 21.50 -44.73 -5.83
C ARG A 5 20.52 -44.46 -4.69
N GLU A 6 20.74 -43.36 -3.98
CA GLU A 6 19.74 -42.73 -3.11
C GLU A 6 18.54 -42.24 -3.92
N GLY A 7 17.35 -42.59 -3.44
CA GLY A 7 16.07 -42.19 -4.01
C GLY A 7 15.82 -40.70 -3.80
N ARG A 8 15.82 -39.94 -4.90
CA ARG A 8 15.28 -38.57 -4.92
C ARG A 8 13.77 -38.62 -4.67
N ALA A 9 13.34 -38.16 -3.50
CA ALA A 9 11.97 -37.77 -3.24
C ALA A 9 11.55 -36.67 -4.23
N ARG A 10 10.48 -36.91 -4.99
CA ARG A 10 9.91 -35.96 -5.98
C ARG A 10 9.06 -34.87 -5.29
N PRO A 11 8.91 -33.69 -5.92
CA PRO A 11 8.28 -32.51 -5.33
C PRO A 11 6.75 -32.60 -5.41
N PHE A 12 6.12 -33.09 -4.35
CA PHE A 12 4.64 -33.13 -4.25
C PHE A 12 4.00 -31.82 -3.75
N ARG A 13 4.81 -30.83 -3.29
CA ARG A 13 4.28 -29.58 -2.70
C ARG A 13 3.75 -28.56 -3.71
N ALA A 14 4.37 -28.44 -4.90
CA ALA A 14 3.96 -27.44 -5.90
C ALA A 14 2.56 -27.70 -6.51
N TYR A 15 2.01 -28.91 -6.36
CA TYR A 15 0.69 -29.27 -6.87
C TYR A 15 -0.43 -28.92 -5.88
N ALA A 16 -0.18 -29.04 -4.57
CA ALA A 16 -1.15 -28.71 -3.53
C ALA A 16 -1.44 -27.20 -3.46
N ASP A 17 -0.41 -26.37 -3.68
CA ASP A 17 -0.58 -24.91 -3.77
C ASP A 17 -1.36 -24.50 -5.02
N ARG A 18 -1.25 -25.27 -6.12
CA ARG A 18 -1.99 -25.04 -7.36
C ARG A 18 -3.47 -25.42 -7.24
N GLU A 19 -3.79 -26.50 -6.52
CA GLU A 19 -5.19 -26.89 -6.26
C GLU A 19 -5.89 -25.95 -5.28
N ARG A 20 -5.19 -25.44 -4.25
CA ARG A 20 -5.72 -24.37 -3.39
C ARG A 20 -5.94 -23.05 -4.14
N ALA A 21 -5.02 -22.66 -5.02
CA ALA A 21 -5.18 -21.47 -5.89
C ALA A 21 -6.26 -21.62 -6.99
N LEU A 22 -6.74 -22.84 -7.25
CA LEU A 22 -7.89 -23.12 -8.11
C LEU A 22 -9.21 -23.22 -7.32
N ALA A 23 -9.15 -23.47 -6.01
CA ALA A 23 -10.30 -23.51 -5.11
C ALA A 23 -10.70 -22.13 -4.56
N SER A 24 -9.80 -21.13 -4.60
CA SER A 24 -10.14 -19.75 -4.23
C SER A 24 -11.14 -19.14 -5.22
N PRO A 25 -12.21 -18.48 -4.75
CA PRO A 25 -13.18 -17.82 -5.61
C PRO A 25 -12.47 -16.72 -6.42
N ARG A 26 -12.35 -16.93 -7.73
CA ARG A 26 -11.89 -15.89 -8.65
C ARG A 26 -13.03 -14.91 -8.92
N PRO A 27 -12.74 -13.61 -9.12
CA PRO A 27 -13.75 -12.71 -9.63
C PRO A 27 -14.33 -13.28 -10.92
N LEU A 28 -15.66 -13.32 -11.00
CA LEU A 28 -16.37 -13.95 -12.10
C LEU A 28 -16.22 -13.11 -13.36
N ARG A 29 -16.31 -11.79 -13.18
CA ARG A 29 -16.12 -10.79 -14.22
C ARG A 29 -15.41 -9.59 -13.61
N VAL A 30 -14.50 -9.03 -14.38
CA VAL A 30 -13.75 -7.82 -14.07
C VAL A 30 -14.05 -6.84 -15.20
N SER A 31 -14.35 -5.59 -14.88
CA SER A 31 -14.37 -4.51 -15.87
C SER A 31 -13.02 -4.46 -16.59
N GLU A 32 -12.95 -4.00 -17.85
CA GLU A 32 -11.66 -3.96 -18.58
C GLU A 32 -10.58 -3.35 -17.67
N PRO A 33 -9.45 -4.03 -17.43
CA PRO A 33 -8.40 -3.46 -16.59
C PRO A 33 -7.97 -2.15 -17.23
N MET A 34 -7.94 -1.07 -16.43
CA MET A 34 -7.56 0.25 -16.92
C MET A 34 -6.26 0.16 -17.73
N ARG A 35 -6.36 0.42 -19.03
CA ARG A 35 -5.24 0.47 -19.98
C ARG A 35 -4.26 1.62 -19.69
N LEU A 36 -4.56 2.48 -18.72
CA LEU A 36 -3.83 3.71 -18.39
C LEU A 36 -2.37 3.47 -17.94
N LEU A 37 -2.03 2.32 -17.38
CA LEU A 37 -0.66 2.11 -16.87
C LEU A 37 0.38 1.88 -17.99
N ASP A 38 0.04 1.14 -19.04
CA ASP A 38 1.03 0.78 -20.07
C ASP A 38 1.33 1.95 -21.00
N GLU A 39 0.36 2.79 -21.34
CA GLU A 39 0.60 3.93 -22.22
C GLU A 39 1.43 5.02 -21.54
N GLN A 40 1.21 5.32 -20.24
CA GLN A 40 1.97 6.36 -19.54
C GLN A 40 3.40 5.93 -19.18
N VAL A 41 3.61 4.64 -18.82
CA VAL A 41 4.96 4.10 -18.60
C VAL A 41 5.74 4.07 -19.92
N THR A 42 5.12 3.65 -21.02
CA THR A 42 5.75 3.67 -22.36
C THR A 42 6.01 5.09 -22.85
N ALA A 43 5.10 6.02 -22.57
CA ALA A 43 5.21 7.43 -22.96
C ALA A 43 6.17 8.26 -22.08
N ARG A 44 6.60 7.78 -20.90
CA ARG A 44 7.63 8.43 -20.06
C ARG A 44 9.02 7.84 -20.25
N VAL A 45 9.12 6.59 -20.68
CA VAL A 45 10.37 6.01 -21.20
C VAL A 45 10.76 6.70 -22.52
N ARG A 46 9.78 7.17 -23.30
CA ARG A 46 9.98 8.14 -24.38
C ARG A 46 10.00 9.54 -23.74
N GLY A 47 11.07 10.32 -23.89
CA GLY A 47 11.20 11.62 -23.20
C GLY A 47 10.02 12.59 -23.41
N PRO A 48 9.86 13.61 -22.55
CA PRO A 48 8.67 14.45 -22.52
C PRO A 48 8.51 15.24 -23.83
N ARG A 49 7.41 14.99 -24.55
CA ARG A 49 6.93 15.90 -25.61
C ARG A 49 5.86 16.81 -25.01
N GLY A 50 6.21 18.09 -24.83
CA GLY A 50 5.29 19.22 -24.71
C GLY A 50 4.31 19.18 -23.54
N GLY A 51 4.71 19.78 -22.41
CA GLY A 51 3.80 20.04 -21.29
C GLY A 51 2.78 21.13 -21.65
N SER A 52 1.51 20.75 -21.79
CA SER A 52 0.39 21.68 -21.74
C SER A 52 -0.04 21.88 -20.29
N ALA A 53 -0.07 23.13 -19.83
CA ALA A 53 -0.56 23.54 -18.53
C ALA A 53 -2.09 23.49 -18.52
N ILE A 54 -2.65 22.42 -17.96
CA ILE A 54 -4.08 22.27 -17.64
C ILE A 54 -4.26 22.50 -16.12
N PRO A 55 -5.35 23.12 -15.64
CA PRO A 55 -5.48 23.57 -14.26
C PRO A 55 -5.35 22.45 -13.22
N ASP A 56 -4.63 22.78 -12.15
CA ASP A 56 -4.07 21.93 -11.10
C ASP A 56 -5.10 21.37 -10.08
N ARG A 57 -6.36 21.19 -10.48
CA ARG A 57 -7.33 20.40 -9.69
C ARG A 57 -7.38 19.02 -10.32
N LYS A 58 -6.56 18.10 -9.82
CA LYS A 58 -6.87 16.67 -10.02
C LYS A 58 -8.30 16.47 -9.52
N PRO A 59 -9.25 16.05 -10.39
CA PRO A 59 -10.60 15.75 -9.92
C PRO A 59 -10.48 14.76 -8.77
N ILE A 60 -11.20 15.02 -7.68
CA ILE A 60 -11.28 14.06 -6.57
C ILE A 60 -11.88 12.80 -7.19
N PRO A 61 -11.18 11.65 -7.15
CA PRO A 61 -11.75 10.42 -7.68
C PRO A 61 -13.05 10.14 -6.94
N ALA A 62 -14.13 10.00 -7.69
CA ALA A 62 -15.46 9.68 -7.21
C ALA A 62 -15.93 8.41 -7.91
N PHE A 63 -16.76 7.62 -7.22
CA PHE A 63 -17.34 6.43 -7.81
C PHE A 63 -18.20 6.80 -9.03
N GLN A 64 -17.92 6.14 -10.15
CA GLN A 64 -18.75 6.14 -11.34
C GLN A 64 -19.77 5.01 -11.25
N GLU A 65 -20.88 5.15 -11.98
CA GLU A 65 -21.83 4.04 -12.10
C GLU A 65 -21.14 2.87 -12.81
N PRO A 66 -21.23 1.66 -12.25
CA PRO A 66 -20.57 0.48 -12.80
C PRO A 66 -21.30 -0.02 -14.04
N ASP A 67 -20.54 -0.30 -15.12
CA ASP A 67 -21.09 -0.88 -16.36
C ASP A 67 -21.39 -2.39 -16.24
N LEU A 68 -21.06 -3.00 -15.10
CA LEU A 68 -21.26 -4.42 -14.84
C LEU A 68 -22.58 -4.70 -14.13
N VAL A 69 -23.36 -5.63 -14.68
CA VAL A 69 -24.60 -6.13 -14.07
C VAL A 69 -24.37 -7.51 -13.42
N PRO A 70 -24.57 -7.67 -12.10
CA PRO A 70 -24.44 -8.97 -11.43
C PRO A 70 -25.57 -9.92 -11.84
N GLY A 71 -25.25 -11.21 -11.97
CA GLY A 71 -26.23 -12.27 -12.20
C GLY A 71 -26.89 -12.78 -10.91
N PRO A 72 -27.79 -13.77 -10.99
CA PRO A 72 -28.41 -14.38 -9.81
C PRO A 72 -27.36 -14.99 -8.86
N GLY A 73 -27.42 -14.63 -7.57
CA GLY A 73 -26.45 -15.10 -6.57
C GLY A 73 -25.08 -14.42 -6.62
N GLU A 74 -24.94 -13.36 -7.43
CA GLU A 74 -23.75 -12.53 -7.55
C GLU A 74 -24.03 -11.13 -6.99
N GLY A 75 -22.98 -10.40 -6.61
CA GLY A 75 -23.06 -8.99 -6.31
C GLY A 75 -21.84 -8.24 -6.86
N LEU A 76 -21.85 -6.92 -6.70
CA LEU A 76 -20.82 -6.05 -7.23
C LEU A 76 -19.92 -5.51 -6.11
N LEU A 77 -18.61 -5.49 -6.35
CA LEU A 77 -17.61 -4.77 -5.59
C LEU A 77 -16.97 -3.70 -6.49
N SER A 78 -17.15 -2.43 -6.14
CA SER A 78 -16.45 -1.29 -6.74
C SER A 78 -15.29 -0.87 -5.85
N LEU A 79 -14.07 -1.03 -6.34
CA LEU A 79 -12.84 -0.61 -5.67
C LEU A 79 -12.28 0.66 -6.33
N LEU A 80 -12.34 1.78 -5.64
CA LEU A 80 -11.75 3.04 -6.08
C LEU A 80 -10.34 3.19 -5.50
N VAL A 81 -9.33 3.25 -6.36
CA VAL A 81 -7.93 3.36 -5.96
C VAL A 81 -7.41 4.76 -6.24
N ASP A 82 -7.27 5.54 -5.18
CA ASP A 82 -6.57 6.84 -5.15
C ASP A 82 -5.15 6.63 -4.61
N GLY A 83 -4.37 5.83 -5.33
CA GLY A 83 -2.99 5.46 -4.96
C GLY A 83 -1.94 6.49 -5.35
N GLY A 84 -2.34 7.72 -5.71
CA GLY A 84 -1.42 8.79 -6.11
C GLY A 84 -0.43 8.34 -7.20
N ALA A 85 0.80 8.06 -6.77
CA ALA A 85 1.92 7.69 -7.63
C ALA A 85 2.19 6.17 -7.69
N THR A 86 1.78 5.35 -6.72
CA THR A 86 2.34 4.00 -6.51
C THR A 86 1.71 2.90 -7.36
N ALA A 87 0.64 3.18 -8.11
CA ALA A 87 -0.07 2.24 -9.00
C ALA A 87 -0.31 0.85 -8.38
N PRO A 88 -1.02 0.77 -7.24
CA PRO A 88 -1.03 -0.42 -6.41
C PRO A 88 -1.69 -1.62 -7.10
N VAL A 89 -1.39 -2.81 -6.58
CA VAL A 89 -2.02 -4.07 -6.95
C VAL A 89 -3.05 -4.41 -5.87
N ALA A 90 -4.24 -4.85 -6.25
CA ALA A 90 -5.23 -5.36 -5.30
C ALA A 90 -5.26 -6.89 -5.38
N ALA A 91 -5.88 -7.53 -4.41
CA ALA A 91 -6.29 -8.92 -4.50
C ALA A 91 -7.67 -9.09 -3.89
N VAL A 92 -8.42 -10.05 -4.43
CA VAL A 92 -9.65 -10.55 -3.80
C VAL A 92 -9.44 -12.01 -3.50
N ASP A 93 -9.62 -12.40 -2.24
CA ASP A 93 -9.41 -13.76 -1.74
C ASP A 93 -8.03 -14.33 -2.07
N GLY A 94 -7.00 -13.47 -1.97
CA GLY A 94 -5.61 -13.79 -2.28
C GLY A 94 -5.30 -13.89 -3.78
N VAL A 95 -6.26 -13.63 -4.66
CA VAL A 95 -6.05 -13.62 -6.11
C VAL A 95 -5.74 -12.18 -6.56
N PRO A 96 -4.51 -11.89 -7.01
CA PRO A 96 -4.12 -10.54 -7.40
C PRO A 96 -4.84 -10.08 -8.66
N LEU A 97 -5.23 -8.81 -8.65
CA LEU A 97 -5.88 -8.05 -9.69
C LEU A 97 -5.05 -6.79 -9.93
N THR A 98 -4.71 -6.53 -11.19
CA THR A 98 -4.03 -5.28 -11.54
C THR A 98 -5.02 -4.15 -11.60
N VAL A 99 -4.90 -3.19 -10.68
CA VAL A 99 -5.93 -2.14 -10.49
C VAL A 99 -5.46 -0.77 -10.96
N GLY A 100 -4.17 -0.42 -10.79
CA GLY A 100 -3.70 0.93 -11.12
C GLY A 100 -4.46 2.00 -10.32
N CYS A 101 -4.39 3.27 -10.73
CA CYS A 101 -5.17 4.35 -10.09
C CYS A 101 -6.49 4.59 -10.85
N GLY A 102 -7.63 4.54 -10.16
CA GLY A 102 -8.97 4.65 -10.74
C GLY A 102 -9.98 3.66 -10.14
N GLN A 103 -11.12 3.47 -10.78
CA GLN A 103 -12.16 2.54 -10.32
C GLN A 103 -12.01 1.17 -10.98
N LEU A 104 -12.19 0.12 -10.19
CA LEU A 104 -12.29 -1.26 -10.64
C LEU A 104 -13.58 -1.87 -10.13
N ASP A 105 -14.43 -2.28 -11.06
CA ASP A 105 -15.66 -2.98 -10.76
C ASP A 105 -15.49 -4.48 -10.97
N LEU A 106 -15.89 -5.26 -9.97
CA LEU A 106 -15.75 -6.70 -9.87
C LEU A 106 -17.11 -7.33 -9.57
N VAL A 107 -17.47 -8.36 -10.32
CA VAL A 107 -18.61 -9.21 -9.98
C VAL A 107 -18.10 -10.41 -9.19
N LEU A 108 -18.60 -10.54 -7.97
CA LEU A 108 -18.23 -11.59 -7.02
C LEU A 108 -19.46 -12.45 -6.72
N ARG A 109 -19.24 -13.68 -6.25
CA ARG A 109 -20.32 -14.50 -5.70
C ARG A 109 -20.86 -13.82 -4.44
N ALA A 110 -22.11 -14.09 -4.09
CA ALA A 110 -22.61 -13.68 -2.79
C ALA A 110 -21.88 -14.43 -1.67
N GLY A 111 -21.54 -13.71 -0.60
CA GLY A 111 -20.81 -14.26 0.54
C GLY A 111 -19.65 -13.38 1.03
N PRO A 112 -18.87 -13.89 1.99
CA PRO A 112 -17.69 -13.19 2.51
C PRO A 112 -16.53 -13.24 1.52
N HIS A 113 -15.87 -12.10 1.35
CA HIS A 113 -14.67 -11.92 0.54
C HIS A 113 -13.66 -11.06 1.29
N THR A 114 -12.38 -11.26 1.04
CA THR A 114 -11.30 -10.43 1.58
C THR A 114 -10.66 -9.63 0.46
N VAL A 115 -10.57 -8.32 0.63
CA VAL A 115 -9.95 -7.40 -0.32
C VAL A 115 -8.67 -6.85 0.28
N GLU A 116 -7.57 -7.02 -0.42
CA GLU A 116 -6.26 -6.53 -0.03
C GLU A 116 -5.74 -5.57 -1.10
N VAL A 117 -5.03 -4.52 -0.70
CA VAL A 117 -4.33 -3.62 -1.63
C VAL A 117 -2.88 -3.46 -1.18
N GLN A 118 -1.95 -3.61 -2.12
CA GLN A 118 -0.52 -3.44 -1.89
C GLN A 118 0.01 -2.30 -2.75
N GLY A 119 0.39 -1.20 -2.09
CA GLY A 119 1.18 -0.11 -2.67
C GLY A 119 2.67 -0.31 -2.37
N VAL A 120 3.41 0.78 -2.11
CA VAL A 120 4.80 0.68 -1.63
C VAL A 120 4.87 0.08 -0.22
N ARG A 121 3.76 0.13 0.54
CA ARG A 121 3.54 -0.78 1.65
C ARG A 121 2.17 -1.44 1.55
N THR A 122 2.04 -2.57 2.23
CA THR A 122 0.74 -3.24 2.43
C THR A 122 -0.15 -2.41 3.35
N VAL A 123 -1.45 -2.58 3.22
CA VAL A 123 -2.43 -2.10 4.19
C VAL A 123 -3.24 -3.28 4.69
N ASP A 124 -3.92 -3.09 5.82
CA ASP A 124 -4.83 -4.09 6.35
C ASP A 124 -5.89 -4.50 5.31
N PRO A 125 -6.08 -5.80 5.08
CA PRO A 125 -7.15 -6.30 4.27
C PRO A 125 -8.50 -5.97 4.89
N VAL A 126 -9.47 -5.73 4.02
CA VAL A 126 -10.86 -5.45 4.39
C VAL A 126 -11.71 -6.63 3.97
N ALA A 127 -12.39 -7.23 4.94
CA ALA A 127 -13.42 -8.20 4.65
C ALA A 127 -14.71 -7.49 4.23
N VAL A 128 -15.37 -7.99 3.19
CA VAL A 128 -16.65 -7.50 2.68
C VAL A 128 -17.61 -8.67 2.54
N HIS A 129 -18.89 -8.43 2.81
CA HIS A 129 -19.94 -9.41 2.60
C HIS A 129 -20.79 -9.01 1.41
N ILE A 130 -20.59 -9.68 0.27
CA ILE A 130 -21.30 -9.38 -0.97
C ILE A 130 -22.71 -9.97 -0.90
N VAL A 131 -23.72 -9.11 -0.97
CA VAL A 131 -25.14 -9.48 -1.01
C VAL A 131 -25.58 -9.76 -2.47
N PRO A 132 -26.43 -10.77 -2.74
CA PRO A 132 -26.97 -10.99 -4.09
C PRO A 132 -27.67 -9.73 -4.64
N GLY A 133 -27.27 -9.29 -5.83
CA GLY A 133 -27.74 -8.05 -6.48
C GLY A 133 -27.28 -6.76 -5.81
N GLY A 134 -26.53 -6.85 -4.70
CA GLY A 134 -26.02 -5.69 -3.97
C GLY A 134 -24.75 -5.10 -4.60
N SER A 135 -24.43 -3.87 -4.18
CA SER A 135 -23.20 -3.17 -4.55
C SER A 135 -22.44 -2.76 -3.29
N HIS A 136 -21.18 -3.14 -3.20
CA HIS A 136 -20.25 -2.71 -2.16
C HIS A 136 -19.21 -1.77 -2.74
N ARG A 137 -18.89 -0.70 -2.00
CA ARG A 137 -17.90 0.29 -2.40
C ARG A 137 -16.76 0.29 -1.39
N LEU A 138 -15.54 0.10 -1.89
CA LEU A 138 -14.32 0.24 -1.13
C LEU A 138 -13.45 1.29 -1.81
N GLN A 139 -12.74 2.07 -1.01
CA GLN A 139 -11.76 3.01 -1.53
C GLN A 139 -10.41 2.75 -0.86
N TYR A 140 -9.38 2.70 -1.68
CA TYR A 140 -7.99 2.76 -1.28
C TYR A 140 -7.49 4.19 -1.46
N TYR A 141 -6.79 4.72 -0.46
CA TYR A 141 -6.12 6.00 -0.54
C TYR A 141 -4.69 5.90 -0.03
N GLU A 142 -3.75 6.50 -0.76
CA GLU A 142 -2.37 6.69 -0.35
C GLU A 142 -1.94 8.17 -0.46
N ASP A 143 -1.41 8.72 0.62
CA ASP A 143 -0.68 10.01 0.64
C ASP A 143 0.81 9.75 0.81
N ASP A 144 1.54 9.70 -0.29
CA ASP A 144 3.00 9.48 -0.31
C ASP A 144 3.77 10.46 0.60
N ALA A 145 3.25 11.67 0.80
CA ALA A 145 3.98 12.70 1.54
C ALA A 145 3.83 12.58 3.05
N VAL A 146 2.78 11.93 3.53
CA VAL A 146 2.55 11.67 4.96
C VAL A 146 2.75 10.19 5.29
N GLY A 147 2.83 9.33 4.27
CA GLY A 147 2.86 7.86 4.43
C GLY A 147 1.53 7.29 4.92
N HIS A 148 0.46 8.10 4.87
CA HIS A 148 -0.88 7.68 5.30
C HIS A 148 -1.50 6.81 4.22
N ARG A 149 -1.98 5.63 4.61
CA ARG A 149 -2.62 4.68 3.72
C ARG A 149 -3.85 4.12 4.37
N VAL A 150 -4.91 3.93 3.60
CA VAL A 150 -6.15 3.40 4.11
C VAL A 150 -6.88 2.63 3.02
N LEU A 151 -7.47 1.50 3.41
CA LEU A 151 -8.43 0.74 2.61
C LEU A 151 -9.69 0.59 3.43
N GLY A 152 -10.85 0.87 2.84
CA GLY A 152 -12.14 0.66 3.51
C GLY A 152 -13.27 1.45 2.89
N ALA A 153 -14.40 1.50 3.60
CA ALA A 153 -15.50 2.39 3.26
C ALA A 153 -15.13 3.82 3.69
N LEU A 154 -14.76 4.64 2.72
CA LEU A 154 -14.46 6.07 2.90
C LEU A 154 -15.70 6.92 2.58
N PRO A 155 -15.83 8.12 3.17
CA PRO A 155 -16.97 8.99 2.88
C PRO A 155 -16.93 9.51 1.44
N ASP A 156 -18.08 9.51 0.78
CA ASP A 156 -18.24 9.99 -0.62
C ASP A 156 -17.90 11.47 -0.79
N THR A 157 -18.04 12.26 0.28
CA THR A 157 -17.76 13.70 0.29
C THR A 157 -16.87 14.09 1.45
N TYR A 158 -15.85 14.91 1.16
CA TYR A 158 -14.96 15.47 2.16
C TYR A 158 -15.30 16.92 2.46
N ALA A 159 -15.08 17.35 3.70
CA ALA A 159 -15.23 18.75 4.07
C ALA A 159 -14.15 19.59 3.38
N PHE A 160 -14.55 20.74 2.84
CA PHE A 160 -13.58 21.66 2.25
C PHE A 160 -12.53 22.05 3.30
N THR A 161 -11.27 21.75 3.01
CA THR A 161 -10.15 22.09 3.89
C THR A 161 -9.41 23.26 3.26
N PRO A 162 -9.53 24.50 3.78
CA PRO A 162 -8.83 25.64 3.20
C PRO A 162 -7.31 25.46 3.29
N THR A 163 -6.60 26.01 2.29
CA THR A 163 -5.12 26.05 2.29
C THR A 163 -4.62 27.40 1.83
N ASN A 164 -3.72 28.00 2.61
CA ASN A 164 -3.09 29.29 2.29
C ASN A 164 -1.75 29.10 1.56
N ALA A 165 -1.39 27.86 1.23
CA ALA A 165 -0.15 27.50 0.55
C ALA A 165 0.03 28.26 -0.78
N GLY A 166 -1.06 28.42 -1.55
CA GLY A 166 -1.03 29.18 -2.81
C GLY A 166 -0.61 30.64 -2.60
N CYS A 167 -1.20 31.32 -1.62
CA CYS A 167 -0.89 32.72 -1.32
C CYS A 167 0.57 32.89 -0.84
N LEU A 168 1.06 32.00 0.01
CA LEU A 168 2.44 32.03 0.49
C LEU A 168 3.45 31.82 -0.64
N TRP A 169 3.15 30.95 -1.59
CA TRP A 169 3.98 30.76 -2.78
C TRP A 169 3.96 31.97 -3.71
N TRP A 170 2.80 32.60 -3.88
CA TRP A 170 2.70 33.86 -4.64
C TRP A 170 3.55 34.97 -4.05
N LEU A 171 3.59 35.12 -2.72
CA LEU A 171 4.46 36.11 -2.06
C LEU A 171 5.95 35.86 -2.35
N VAL A 172 6.38 34.59 -2.36
CA VAL A 172 7.75 34.22 -2.76
C VAL A 172 8.02 34.60 -4.21
N LEU A 173 7.10 34.27 -5.12
CA LEU A 173 7.25 34.52 -6.55
C LEU A 173 7.29 36.02 -6.87
N VAL A 174 6.40 36.82 -6.25
CA VAL A 174 6.39 38.28 -6.39
C VAL A 174 7.67 38.89 -5.81
N SER A 175 8.14 38.42 -4.65
CA SER A 175 9.39 38.91 -4.06
C SER A 175 10.60 38.64 -4.96
N LEU A 176 10.65 37.47 -5.59
CA LEU A 176 11.71 37.13 -6.55
C LEU A 176 11.60 37.97 -7.84
N LEU A 177 10.39 38.09 -8.40
CA LEU A 177 10.17 38.79 -9.67
C LEU A 177 10.33 40.30 -9.57
N CYS A 178 9.96 40.91 -8.45
CA CYS A 178 10.05 42.36 -8.28
C CYS A 178 11.31 42.78 -7.50
N GLY A 179 11.68 42.02 -6.46
CA GLY A 179 12.79 42.37 -5.57
C GLY A 179 14.16 42.16 -6.20
N LEU A 180 14.39 41.04 -6.91
CA LEU A 180 15.69 40.78 -7.52
C LEU A 180 16.04 41.76 -8.65
N PRO A 181 15.15 42.07 -9.62
CA PRO A 181 15.46 43.04 -10.65
C PRO A 181 15.64 44.45 -10.10
N TYR A 182 14.83 44.84 -9.11
CA TYR A 182 14.99 46.15 -8.45
C TYR A 182 16.34 46.27 -7.74
N ALA A 183 16.73 45.25 -6.95
CA ALA A 183 18.03 45.22 -6.30
C ALA A 183 19.19 45.24 -7.30
N ALA A 184 19.06 44.52 -8.43
CA ALA A 184 20.07 44.51 -9.49
C ALA A 184 20.24 45.88 -10.16
N VAL A 185 19.14 46.58 -10.47
CA VAL A 185 19.17 47.94 -11.05
C VAL A 185 19.73 48.95 -10.04
N ALA A 186 19.30 48.87 -8.78
CA ALA A 186 19.76 49.77 -7.73
C ALA A 186 21.25 49.58 -7.38
N TRP A 187 21.81 48.38 -7.57
CA TRP A 187 23.23 48.11 -7.34
C TRP A 187 24.16 48.81 -8.36
N LEU A 188 23.65 49.11 -9.56
CA LEU A 188 24.37 49.83 -10.61
C LEU A 188 24.41 51.35 -10.37
N GLN A 189 23.71 51.86 -9.36
CA GLN A 189 23.63 53.29 -9.06
C GLN A 189 24.08 53.59 -7.61
N PRO A 190 25.21 54.29 -7.40
CA PRO A 190 25.78 54.56 -6.06
C PRO A 190 24.81 55.18 -5.04
N PRO A 191 23.94 56.16 -5.38
CA PRO A 191 23.01 56.74 -4.39
C PRO A 191 21.87 55.78 -4.00
N LEU A 192 21.70 54.66 -4.71
CA LEU A 192 20.64 53.68 -4.47
C LEU A 192 21.14 52.40 -3.80
N LEU A 193 22.43 52.33 -3.44
CA LEU A 193 23.04 51.13 -2.84
C LEU A 193 22.32 50.69 -1.54
N VAL A 194 21.92 51.66 -0.70
CA VAL A 194 21.12 51.37 0.51
C VAL A 194 19.79 50.72 0.14
N SER A 195 19.09 51.24 -0.87
CA SER A 195 17.80 50.67 -1.33
C SER A 195 17.95 49.29 -1.98
N ALA A 196 19.07 49.02 -2.66
CA ALA A 196 19.41 47.69 -3.18
C ALA A 196 19.58 46.67 -2.04
N ILE A 197 20.34 47.05 -1.01
CA ILE A 197 20.59 46.23 0.17
C ILE A 197 19.28 45.97 0.93
N THR A 198 18.46 47.01 1.16
CA THR A 198 17.17 46.87 1.85
C THR A 198 16.19 45.99 1.07
N SER A 199 16.07 46.16 -0.24
CA SER A 199 15.19 45.34 -1.09
C SER A 199 15.64 43.87 -1.13
N GLY A 200 16.95 43.62 -1.27
CA GLY A 200 17.51 42.28 -1.21
C GLY A 200 17.28 41.61 0.14
N ALA A 201 17.49 42.34 1.25
CA ALA A 201 17.25 41.85 2.60
C ALA A 201 15.76 41.52 2.85
N ILE A 202 14.83 42.37 2.39
CA ILE A 202 13.38 42.11 2.50
C ILE A 202 12.99 40.88 1.69
N SER A 203 13.48 40.75 0.45
CA SER A 203 13.17 39.61 -0.41
C SER A 203 13.68 38.31 0.20
N LEU A 204 14.91 38.31 0.72
CA LEU A 204 15.50 37.16 1.40
C LEU A 204 14.72 36.80 2.68
N ALA A 205 14.32 37.80 3.48
CA ALA A 205 13.51 37.59 4.68
C ALA A 205 12.13 37.00 4.33
N LEU A 206 11.47 37.51 3.29
CA LEU A 206 10.18 36.98 2.82
C LEU A 206 10.31 35.54 2.33
N ILE A 207 11.36 35.20 1.57
CA ILE A 207 11.62 33.82 1.15
C ILE A 207 11.87 32.92 2.36
N ALA A 208 12.71 33.37 3.30
CA ALA A 208 13.07 32.64 4.51
C ALA A 208 11.85 32.37 5.42
N ILE A 209 10.85 33.24 5.44
CA ILE A 209 9.62 33.07 6.22
C ILE A 209 8.56 32.28 5.43
N CYS A 210 8.31 32.64 4.17
CA CYS A 210 7.20 32.11 3.38
C CYS A 210 7.44 30.68 2.91
N VAL A 211 8.68 30.28 2.58
CA VAL A 211 8.96 28.90 2.14
C VAL A 211 8.72 27.87 3.26
N PRO A 212 9.22 28.05 4.50
CA PRO A 212 8.87 27.18 5.61
C PRO A 212 7.37 27.24 5.96
N ALA A 213 6.76 28.44 5.95
CA ALA A 213 5.33 28.59 6.22
C ALA A 213 4.47 27.84 5.19
N HIS A 214 4.84 27.89 3.91
CA HIS A 214 4.20 27.15 2.82
C HIS A 214 4.27 25.65 3.03
N ARG A 215 5.48 25.13 3.36
CA ARG A 215 5.68 23.72 3.67
C ARG A 215 4.83 23.28 4.87
N ARG A 216 4.78 24.08 5.94
CA ARG A 216 3.95 23.82 7.12
C ARG A 216 2.45 23.87 6.79
N SER A 217 2.01 24.84 5.98
CA SER A 217 0.61 24.96 5.55
C SER A 217 0.19 23.76 4.71
N LYS A 218 1.01 23.33 3.74
CA LYS A 218 0.79 22.09 2.97
C LYS A 218 0.73 20.87 3.88
N ALA A 219 1.67 20.73 4.83
CA ALA A 219 1.68 19.61 5.76
C ALA A 219 0.43 19.57 6.66
N ARG A 220 -0.01 20.73 7.18
CA ARG A 220 -1.25 20.82 7.98
C ARG A 220 -2.48 20.46 7.16
N HIS A 221 -2.59 20.99 5.94
CA HIS A 221 -3.68 20.68 5.03
C HIS A 221 -3.73 19.18 4.69
N ARG A 222 -2.58 18.56 4.38
CA ARG A 222 -2.49 17.11 4.14
C ARG A 222 -2.87 16.29 5.36
N ARG A 223 -2.40 16.66 6.56
CA ARG A 223 -2.80 15.99 7.80
C ARG A 223 -4.30 16.11 8.07
N ALA A 224 -4.90 17.26 7.79
CA ALA A 224 -6.34 17.46 7.91
C ALA A 224 -7.12 16.61 6.90
N LEU A 225 -6.67 16.51 5.64
CA LEU A 225 -7.24 15.61 4.65
C LEU A 225 -7.09 14.13 5.05
N ALA A 226 -5.91 13.73 5.51
CA ALA A 226 -5.66 12.37 6.01
C ALA A 226 -6.55 12.03 7.22
N ALA A 227 -6.78 12.99 8.12
CA ALA A 227 -7.70 12.82 9.24
C ALA A 227 -9.17 12.67 8.81
N GLN A 228 -9.57 13.30 7.71
CA GLN A 228 -10.90 13.09 7.10
C GLN A 228 -10.98 11.75 6.34
N ARG A 229 -9.84 11.23 5.86
CA ARG A 229 -9.71 9.95 5.16
C ARG A 229 -9.35 8.83 6.14
N ARG A 230 -10.19 8.68 7.15
CA ARG A 230 -10.23 7.47 7.99
C ARG A 230 -11.31 6.57 7.43
N ALA A 231 -10.98 5.30 7.20
CA ALA A 231 -11.98 4.31 6.88
C ALA A 231 -12.96 4.19 8.05
N ALA A 232 -14.19 3.80 7.74
CA ALA A 232 -15.07 3.28 8.77
C ALA A 232 -14.34 2.17 9.55
N PRO A 233 -14.48 2.12 10.89
CA PRO A 233 -13.81 1.08 11.66
C PRO A 233 -14.26 -0.31 11.18
N SER A 234 -13.34 -1.26 11.16
CA SER A 234 -13.57 -2.61 10.62
C SER A 234 -14.21 -3.52 11.66
N GLU A 235 -15.15 -4.37 11.24
CA GLU A 235 -15.58 -5.48 12.07
C GLU A 235 -14.52 -6.60 12.00
N PRO A 236 -14.10 -7.18 13.15
CA PRO A 236 -13.26 -8.36 13.12
C PRO A 236 -13.97 -9.51 12.42
N VAL A 237 -13.28 -10.15 11.48
CA VAL A 237 -13.84 -11.26 10.72
C VAL A 237 -13.22 -12.57 11.18
N PRO A 238 -14.03 -13.53 11.66
CA PRO A 238 -13.52 -14.84 12.05
C PRO A 238 -13.01 -15.56 10.81
N HIS A 239 -11.80 -16.11 10.92
CA HIS A 239 -11.19 -16.90 9.88
C HIS A 239 -10.79 -18.26 10.46
N HIS A 240 -11.60 -19.28 10.19
CA HIS A 240 -11.37 -20.67 10.62
C HIS A 240 -11.03 -20.83 12.12
N GLY A 241 -12.06 -21.06 12.94
CA GLY A 241 -11.87 -21.49 14.33
C GLY A 241 -11.39 -20.35 15.24
N ASP A 242 -10.11 -20.34 15.56
CA ASP A 242 -9.49 -19.53 16.61
C ASP A 242 -8.75 -18.28 16.09
N ALA A 243 -8.81 -17.98 14.80
CA ALA A 243 -8.19 -16.79 14.20
C ALA A 243 -9.20 -15.74 13.74
N PHE A 244 -8.82 -14.47 13.83
CA PHE A 244 -9.63 -13.31 13.44
C PHE A 244 -8.78 -12.31 12.67
N LEU A 245 -9.28 -11.83 11.54
CA LEU A 245 -8.74 -10.67 10.83
C LEU A 245 -9.35 -9.40 11.46
N LEU A 246 -8.52 -8.50 11.99
CA LEU A 246 -9.00 -7.33 12.74
C LEU A 246 -9.25 -6.10 11.85
N GLY A 247 -8.46 -5.95 10.79
CA GLY A 247 -8.37 -4.70 10.02
C GLY A 247 -7.60 -3.58 10.75
N ALA A 248 -7.48 -2.41 10.12
CA ALA A 248 -6.62 -1.32 10.62
C ALA A 248 -7.10 -0.62 11.89
N ASP A 249 -8.42 -0.57 12.11
CA ASP A 249 -9.04 0.11 13.24
C ASP A 249 -10.32 -0.67 13.63
N PRO A 250 -10.19 -1.78 14.37
CA PRO A 250 -11.33 -2.63 14.70
C PRO A 250 -12.30 -1.89 15.64
N ILE A 251 -13.62 -1.97 15.36
CA ILE A 251 -14.68 -1.40 16.22
C ILE A 251 -14.53 -1.90 17.67
N ALA A 252 -14.24 -3.18 17.80
CA ALA A 252 -13.95 -3.84 19.06
C ALA A 252 -13.03 -5.03 18.78
N LEU A 253 -12.15 -5.33 19.72
CA LEU A 253 -11.34 -6.53 19.63
C LEU A 253 -12.18 -7.75 20.07
N PRO A 254 -12.10 -8.91 19.37
CA PRO A 254 -12.81 -10.11 19.78
C PRO A 254 -12.47 -10.49 21.23
N PRO A 255 -13.46 -10.77 22.10
CA PRO A 255 -13.18 -11.05 23.51
C PRO A 255 -12.34 -12.33 23.66
N ILE A 256 -11.47 -12.35 24.66
CA ILE A 256 -10.68 -13.53 25.01
C ILE A 256 -11.54 -14.42 25.92
N PRO A 257 -11.89 -15.66 25.51
CA PRO A 257 -12.68 -16.54 26.34
C PRO A 257 -11.98 -16.88 27.66
N PRO A 258 -12.71 -17.21 28.74
CA PRO A 258 -12.11 -17.71 29.97
C PRO A 258 -11.18 -18.91 29.70
N GLY A 259 -10.02 -18.93 30.36
CA GLY A 259 -9.03 -19.99 30.18
C GLY A 259 -8.23 -19.94 28.88
N HIS A 260 -8.34 -18.86 28.10
CA HIS A 260 -7.55 -18.61 26.89
C HIS A 260 -6.68 -17.37 27.04
N ALA A 261 -5.70 -17.24 26.15
CA ALA A 261 -4.96 -16.02 25.88
C ALA A 261 -5.11 -15.66 24.39
N ALA A 262 -4.54 -14.53 23.96
CA ALA A 262 -4.50 -14.15 22.56
C ALA A 262 -3.10 -13.70 22.11
N ILE A 263 -2.79 -13.92 20.84
CA ILE A 263 -1.63 -13.35 20.16
C ILE A 263 -2.17 -12.41 19.08
N ASP A 264 -1.90 -11.12 19.24
CA ASP A 264 -2.20 -10.08 18.27
C ASP A 264 -0.97 -9.86 17.39
N LEU A 265 -1.05 -10.29 16.14
CA LEU A 265 0.06 -10.25 15.19
C LEU A 265 -0.19 -9.17 14.14
N HIS A 266 0.70 -8.19 14.06
CA HIS A 266 0.68 -7.17 13.03
C HIS A 266 1.77 -7.46 11.99
N LEU A 267 1.35 -7.67 10.74
CA LEU A 267 2.22 -8.07 9.64
C LEU A 267 2.28 -6.94 8.59
N ASP A 268 3.36 -6.16 8.55
CA ASP A 268 3.56 -5.14 7.51
C ASP A 268 4.60 -5.61 6.48
N CYS A 269 4.43 -5.17 5.23
CA CYS A 269 5.40 -5.35 4.17
C CYS A 269 5.67 -4.03 3.45
N ALA A 270 6.92 -3.58 3.51
CA ALA A 270 7.46 -2.55 2.66
C ALA A 270 8.06 -3.14 1.37
N ARG A 271 7.48 -2.74 0.24
CA ARG A 271 7.87 -3.13 -1.12
C ARG A 271 8.84 -2.10 -1.70
N HIS A 272 10.08 -2.50 -1.89
CA HIS A 272 11.15 -1.70 -2.47
C HIS A 272 11.22 -1.94 -3.98
N LEU A 273 10.61 -1.04 -4.75
CA LEU A 273 10.54 -1.13 -6.22
C LEU A 273 11.59 -0.23 -6.88
N TRP A 274 12.45 -0.80 -7.74
CA TRP A 274 13.59 -0.09 -8.32
C TRP A 274 13.71 -0.33 -9.84
N ALA A 275 14.23 0.64 -10.59
CA ALA A 275 14.69 0.48 -11.96
C ALA A 275 16.19 0.77 -12.05
N GLY A 276 16.98 -0.28 -12.27
CA GLY A 276 18.44 -0.21 -12.23
C GLY A 276 18.94 0.24 -10.86
N ARG A 277 19.38 1.50 -10.75
CA ARG A 277 19.87 2.12 -9.51
C ARG A 277 18.92 3.19 -8.95
N ARG A 278 17.77 3.42 -9.60
CA ARG A 278 16.81 4.45 -9.22
C ARG A 278 15.64 3.80 -8.51
N ALA A 279 15.28 4.30 -7.33
CA ALA A 279 14.01 3.96 -6.72
C ALA A 279 12.87 4.41 -7.65
N LEU A 280 11.85 3.56 -7.79
CA LEU A 280 10.61 3.88 -8.50
C LEU A 280 9.53 4.16 -7.44
N PRO A 281 9.46 5.39 -6.90
CA PRO A 281 8.39 5.74 -5.95
C PRO A 281 7.01 5.58 -6.59
N GLU A 282 6.92 5.79 -7.92
CA GLU A 282 5.68 5.63 -8.66
C GLU A 282 5.40 4.18 -9.13
N GLY A 283 6.25 3.23 -8.72
CA GLY A 283 6.12 1.79 -8.99
C GLY A 283 6.19 1.33 -10.47
N GLY A 284 5.81 2.15 -11.46
CA GLY A 284 5.77 1.76 -12.87
C GLY A 284 5.06 0.43 -13.09
N PHE A 285 5.55 -0.40 -14.02
CA PHE A 285 5.02 -1.76 -14.19
C PHE A 285 5.31 -2.69 -13.00
N LEU A 286 6.36 -2.41 -12.21
CA LEU A 286 6.69 -3.20 -11.01
C LEU A 286 5.66 -3.04 -9.89
N ALA A 287 4.87 -1.96 -9.92
CA ALA A 287 3.77 -1.76 -9.00
C ALA A 287 2.77 -2.92 -9.00
N ARG A 288 2.63 -3.58 -10.16
CA ARG A 288 1.79 -4.77 -10.38
C ARG A 288 2.30 -6.02 -9.66
N ALA A 289 3.57 -6.04 -9.23
CA ALA A 289 4.18 -7.19 -8.59
C ALA A 289 3.47 -7.53 -7.26
N TRP A 290 2.88 -8.70 -7.16
CA TRP A 290 2.24 -9.14 -5.92
C TRP A 290 3.27 -9.70 -4.95
N THR A 291 3.22 -9.28 -3.69
CA THR A 291 3.97 -9.93 -2.61
C THR A 291 3.06 -10.95 -1.95
N ASN A 292 3.49 -12.22 -1.97
CA ASN A 292 2.71 -13.29 -1.33
C ASN A 292 2.50 -13.01 0.17
N PRO A 293 1.34 -13.38 0.73
CA PRO A 293 1.12 -13.39 2.17
C PRO A 293 2.23 -14.12 2.94
N PRO A 294 2.57 -13.69 4.15
CA PRO A 294 3.50 -14.42 4.99
C PRO A 294 2.86 -15.74 5.46
N ARG A 295 3.69 -16.76 5.69
CA ARG A 295 3.27 -17.99 6.36
C ARG A 295 3.56 -17.86 7.85
N VAL A 296 2.53 -18.03 8.67
CA VAL A 296 2.64 -17.95 10.14
C VAL A 296 2.44 -19.34 10.72
N ARG A 297 3.30 -19.72 11.66
CA ARG A 297 3.10 -20.89 12.52
C ARG A 297 3.13 -20.49 13.98
N ILE A 298 2.20 -21.04 14.76
CA ILE A 298 2.17 -20.92 16.21
C ILE A 298 2.25 -22.34 16.76
N ASP A 299 3.28 -22.62 17.56
CA ASP A 299 3.60 -23.94 18.12
C ASP A 299 3.70 -25.04 17.05
N GLY A 300 4.29 -24.68 15.91
CA GLY A 300 4.44 -25.56 14.75
C GLY A 300 3.18 -25.75 13.89
N VAL A 301 2.03 -25.21 14.29
CA VAL A 301 0.77 -25.28 13.53
C VAL A 301 0.65 -24.07 12.61
N GLU A 302 0.46 -24.31 11.31
CA GLU A 302 0.24 -23.24 10.33
C GLU A 302 -1.11 -22.56 10.56
N ARG A 303 -1.08 -21.23 10.66
CA ARG A 303 -2.24 -20.38 10.91
C ARG A 303 -2.56 -19.55 9.67
N PRO A 304 -3.85 -19.25 9.42
CA PRO A 304 -4.21 -18.37 8.32
C PRO A 304 -3.60 -16.99 8.57
N ALA A 305 -2.97 -16.41 7.56
CA ALA A 305 -2.34 -15.11 7.66
C ALA A 305 -2.39 -14.39 6.31
N SER A 306 -2.49 -13.07 6.39
CA SER A 306 -2.23 -12.13 5.30
C SER A 306 -1.44 -10.96 5.87
N TRP A 307 -1.05 -10.01 5.04
CA TRP A 307 -0.57 -8.74 5.56
C TRP A 307 -1.68 -8.08 6.40
N GLY A 308 -1.32 -7.26 7.38
CA GLY A 308 -2.24 -6.61 8.31
C GLY A 308 -2.35 -7.25 9.70
N HIS A 309 -3.42 -6.91 10.41
CA HIS A 309 -3.64 -7.27 11.81
C HIS A 309 -4.48 -8.55 11.98
N TRP A 310 -3.91 -9.51 12.71
CA TRP A 310 -4.50 -10.79 13.03
C TRP A 310 -4.56 -11.00 14.54
N ARG A 311 -5.60 -11.68 15.03
CA ARG A 311 -5.70 -12.19 16.39
C ARG A 311 -5.86 -13.70 16.38
N TYR A 312 -5.04 -14.40 17.15
CA TYR A 312 -5.14 -15.85 17.34
C TYR A 312 -5.43 -16.15 18.81
N LEU A 313 -6.50 -16.89 19.08
CA LEU A 313 -6.78 -17.42 20.41
C LEU A 313 -5.90 -18.64 20.67
N VAL A 314 -5.24 -18.68 21.82
CA VAL A 314 -4.30 -19.73 22.20
C VAL A 314 -4.51 -20.16 23.66
N PRO A 315 -4.08 -21.36 24.06
CA PRO A 315 -3.96 -21.70 25.49
C PRO A 315 -3.04 -20.69 26.21
N PRO A 316 -3.20 -20.43 27.51
CA PRO A 316 -2.25 -19.58 28.23
C PRO A 316 -0.87 -20.25 28.37
N GLY A 317 0.21 -19.47 28.25
CA GLY A 317 1.59 -19.90 28.46
C GLY A 317 2.55 -19.50 27.35
N ALA A 318 3.69 -20.20 27.29
CA ALA A 318 4.73 -19.93 26.31
C ALA A 318 4.38 -20.49 24.92
N HIS A 319 4.51 -19.65 23.89
CA HIS A 319 4.27 -20.00 22.49
C HIS A 319 5.47 -19.68 21.63
N GLN A 320 5.73 -20.56 20.66
CA GLN A 320 6.71 -20.31 19.60
C GLN A 320 6.00 -19.82 18.34
N ILE A 321 6.32 -18.60 17.91
CA ILE A 321 5.81 -17.99 16.69
C ILE A 321 6.92 -18.04 15.64
N THR A 322 6.63 -18.63 14.48
CA THR A 322 7.50 -18.62 13.30
C THR A 322 6.80 -17.86 12.18
N ILE A 323 7.46 -16.84 11.64
CA ILE A 323 6.97 -16.07 10.49
C ILE A 323 7.93 -16.31 9.33
N LEU A 324 7.39 -16.65 8.16
CA LEU A 324 8.15 -16.84 6.93
C LEU A 324 7.60 -15.93 5.82
N VAL A 325 8.49 -15.16 5.20
CA VAL A 325 8.18 -14.27 4.08
C VAL A 325 8.87 -14.75 2.80
N ASP A 326 8.11 -14.85 1.71
CA ASP A 326 8.63 -15.11 0.37
C ASP A 326 8.85 -13.79 -0.39
N GLY A 327 10.10 -13.52 -0.77
CA GLY A 327 10.51 -12.32 -1.50
C GLY A 327 10.39 -12.43 -3.03
N ARG A 328 9.81 -13.50 -3.56
CA ARG A 328 9.58 -13.65 -5.01
C ARG A 328 8.38 -12.80 -5.45
N PRO A 329 8.57 -11.83 -6.36
CA PRO A 329 7.43 -11.10 -6.91
C PRO A 329 6.56 -12.03 -7.76
N ALA A 330 5.26 -12.02 -7.49
CA ALA A 330 4.25 -12.68 -8.30
C ALA A 330 3.53 -11.66 -9.22
N ASN A 331 2.62 -12.15 -10.06
CA ASN A 331 1.79 -11.30 -10.94
C ASN A 331 2.60 -10.39 -11.91
N LEU A 332 3.72 -10.90 -12.44
CA LEU A 332 4.53 -10.23 -13.44
C LEU A 332 4.42 -10.94 -14.80
N GLY A 333 4.26 -10.15 -15.86
CA GLY A 333 4.29 -10.63 -17.26
C GLY A 333 5.70 -10.75 -17.86
N VAL A 334 6.73 -10.50 -17.05
CA VAL A 334 8.15 -10.55 -17.44
C VAL A 334 8.88 -11.58 -16.58
N PRO A 335 9.98 -12.18 -17.07
CA PRO A 335 10.76 -13.12 -16.28
C PRO A 335 11.29 -12.49 -14.99
N ALA A 336 11.22 -13.25 -13.90
CA ALA A 336 11.82 -12.90 -12.63
C ALA A 336 13.04 -13.80 -12.37
N ARG A 337 14.14 -13.18 -11.97
CA ARG A 337 15.37 -13.83 -11.52
C ARG A 337 15.55 -13.57 -10.03
N HIS A 338 15.96 -14.59 -9.29
CA HIS A 338 16.21 -14.48 -7.86
C HIS A 338 17.71 -14.65 -7.58
N THR A 339 18.27 -13.70 -6.86
CA THR A 339 19.68 -13.73 -6.45
C THR A 339 19.76 -13.99 -4.94
N GLY A 340 20.28 -15.16 -4.55
CA GLY A 340 20.41 -15.57 -3.16
C GLY A 340 19.19 -16.36 -2.63
N GLY A 341 18.95 -16.27 -1.32
CA GLY A 341 17.77 -16.86 -0.69
C GLY A 341 16.50 -16.14 -1.13
N THR A 342 15.40 -16.87 -1.26
CA THR A 342 14.09 -16.30 -1.64
C THR A 342 13.15 -16.14 -0.47
N GLU A 343 13.44 -16.81 0.64
CA GLU A 343 12.62 -16.80 1.85
C GLU A 343 13.45 -16.27 3.01
N GLU A 344 12.78 -15.54 3.91
CA GLU A 344 13.29 -15.17 5.22
C GLU A 344 12.36 -15.73 6.29
N HIS A 345 12.93 -16.25 7.38
CA HIS A 345 12.15 -16.68 8.53
C HIS A 345 12.68 -16.04 9.80
N ALA A 346 11.80 -15.83 10.75
CA ALA A 346 12.13 -15.38 12.09
C ALA A 346 11.26 -16.13 13.10
N ASP A 347 11.90 -16.51 14.21
CA ASP A 347 11.27 -17.20 15.33
C ASP A 347 11.26 -16.28 16.54
N LEU A 348 10.16 -16.26 17.27
CA LEU A 348 9.97 -15.51 18.50
C LEU A 348 9.22 -16.38 19.51
N THR A 349 9.69 -16.39 20.76
CA THR A 349 8.95 -16.98 21.87
C THR A 349 8.26 -15.87 22.65
N VAL A 350 6.96 -16.01 22.88
CA VAL A 350 6.15 -15.10 23.70
C VAL A 350 5.48 -15.87 24.84
N ASP A 351 5.20 -15.22 25.95
CA ASP A 351 4.40 -15.78 27.05
C ASP A 351 3.04 -15.07 27.08
N ALA A 352 1.97 -15.79 26.79
CA ALA A 352 0.61 -15.25 26.67
C ALA A 352 -0.19 -15.53 27.96
N PRO A 353 -0.42 -14.52 28.83
CA PRO A 353 -1.10 -14.73 30.09
C PRO A 353 -2.59 -15.01 29.89
N ALA A 354 -3.19 -15.77 30.79
CA ALA A 354 -4.62 -16.07 30.75
C ALA A 354 -5.45 -14.77 30.80
N GLY A 355 -6.39 -14.62 29.85
CA GLY A 355 -7.24 -13.45 29.72
C GLY A 355 -6.57 -12.22 29.10
N ALA A 356 -5.32 -12.33 28.64
CA ALA A 356 -4.56 -11.23 28.05
C ALA A 356 -4.16 -11.51 26.59
N ALA A 357 -3.94 -10.43 25.84
CA ALA A 357 -3.37 -10.47 24.50
C ALA A 357 -1.91 -10.04 24.54
N VAL A 358 -1.04 -10.75 23.84
CA VAL A 358 0.34 -10.33 23.57
C VAL A 358 0.44 -9.82 22.16
N ARG A 359 1.05 -8.65 21.97
CA ARG A 359 1.23 -8.05 20.66
C ARG A 359 2.62 -8.36 20.09
N VAL A 360 2.63 -8.76 18.83
CA VAL A 360 3.85 -9.01 18.04
C VAL A 360 3.75 -8.22 16.75
N ASP A 361 4.73 -7.37 16.51
CA ASP A 361 4.84 -6.63 15.26
C ASP A 361 5.94 -7.27 14.40
N ALA A 362 5.64 -7.50 13.12
CA ALA A 362 6.59 -8.00 12.14
C ALA A 362 6.59 -7.13 10.88
N GLU A 363 7.74 -6.55 10.54
CA GLU A 363 7.92 -5.75 9.33
C GLU A 363 8.83 -6.50 8.34
N ALA A 364 8.29 -6.77 7.17
CA ALA A 364 9.01 -7.34 6.05
C ALA A 364 9.45 -6.26 5.06
N HIS A 365 10.66 -6.39 4.52
CA HIS A 365 11.13 -5.61 3.38
C HIS A 365 11.38 -6.54 2.19
N VAL A 366 10.61 -6.37 1.12
CA VAL A 366 10.69 -7.16 -0.11
C VAL A 366 11.21 -6.28 -1.25
N TYR A 367 12.08 -6.82 -2.09
CA TYR A 367 12.81 -6.05 -3.10
C TYR A 367 12.50 -6.57 -4.50
N ALA A 368 12.12 -5.67 -5.41
CA ALA A 368 11.97 -5.97 -6.83
C ALA A 368 12.69 -4.90 -7.67
N ILE A 369 13.67 -5.33 -8.46
CA ILE A 369 14.51 -4.43 -9.26
C ILE A 369 14.37 -4.78 -10.74
N TRP A 370 13.78 -3.89 -11.52
CA TRP A 370 13.81 -3.97 -12.97
C TRP A 370 15.23 -3.77 -13.49
N ARG A 371 15.70 -4.68 -14.33
CA ARG A 371 16.99 -4.63 -15.01
C ARG A 371 16.76 -4.36 -16.51
N PRO A 372 16.81 -3.09 -16.96
CA PRO A 372 16.52 -2.75 -18.35
C PRO A 372 17.40 -3.45 -19.38
N ALA A 373 18.66 -3.75 -19.01
CA ALA A 373 19.61 -4.40 -19.89
C ALA A 373 19.28 -5.88 -20.17
N SER A 374 18.74 -6.60 -19.19
CA SER A 374 18.33 -8.00 -19.35
C SER A 374 16.84 -8.16 -19.66
N GLY A 375 16.03 -7.14 -19.40
CA GLY A 375 14.57 -7.24 -19.55
C GLY A 375 13.91 -8.11 -18.48
N GLU A 376 14.56 -8.25 -17.31
CA GLU A 376 14.11 -9.12 -16.21
C GLU A 376 13.91 -8.33 -14.92
N VAL A 377 13.09 -8.87 -14.02
CA VAL A 377 12.98 -8.40 -12.64
C VAL A 377 13.87 -9.23 -11.75
N GLU A 378 14.80 -8.60 -11.04
CA GLU A 378 15.63 -9.24 -10.04
C GLU A 378 15.01 -9.06 -8.64
N SER A 379 14.94 -10.13 -7.86
CA SER A 379 14.61 -10.06 -6.43
C SER A 379 15.69 -10.69 -5.55
N PHE A 380 15.64 -10.36 -4.26
CA PHE A 380 16.63 -10.76 -3.25
C PHE A 380 15.95 -11.35 -2.03
N ARG A 381 16.76 -11.91 -1.12
CA ARG A 381 16.30 -12.34 0.19
C ARG A 381 15.59 -11.17 0.90
N PRO A 382 14.34 -11.35 1.35
CA PRO A 382 13.66 -10.32 2.09
C PRO A 382 14.35 -10.10 3.43
N ARG A 383 14.12 -8.95 4.04
CA ARG A 383 14.50 -8.70 5.44
C ARG A 383 13.24 -8.77 6.28
N LEU A 384 13.29 -9.46 7.40
CA LEU A 384 12.18 -9.58 8.34
C LEU A 384 12.64 -9.08 9.71
N LEU A 385 11.88 -8.15 10.29
CA LEU A 385 12.10 -7.59 11.61
C LEU A 385 10.93 -8.03 12.49
N LEU A 386 11.20 -8.66 13.63
CA LEU A 386 10.21 -9.04 14.63
C LEU A 386 10.48 -8.27 15.92
N GLU A 387 9.46 -7.59 16.42
CA GLU A 387 9.53 -6.84 17.66
C GLU A 387 8.34 -7.22 18.56
N PRO A 388 8.58 -7.79 19.76
CA PRO A 388 7.52 -7.91 20.75
C PRO A 388 7.18 -6.51 21.28
N VAL A 389 5.89 -6.17 21.28
CA VAL A 389 5.42 -4.89 21.84
C VAL A 389 4.98 -5.16 23.28
N PRO A 390 5.55 -4.45 24.27
CA PRO A 390 5.27 -4.68 25.69
C PRO A 390 3.85 -4.31 26.10
#